data_AF-A0A8X7Z048-F1
#
_entry.id   AF-A0A8X7Z048-F1
#
_cell.length_a   1.000
_cell.length_b   1.000
_cell.length_c   1.000
_cell.angle_alpha   90.00
_cell.angle_beta   90.00
_cell.angle_gamma   90.00
#
_symmetry.space_group_name_H-M   'P 1'
#
loop_
_entity.id
_entity.type
_entity.pdbx_description
1 polymer ?
#
loop_
_entity_poly.entity_id
_entity_poly.type
_entity_poly.pdbx_seq_one_letter_code
_entity_poly.pdbx_strand_id
1 'polypeptide(L)'
;MEELLAIVYHLWTLRTSLFKQKKPWYVDLKACISRLPENGYGANVPTWPSRLHTPPDRLQSIQYESYIARKELLKAESKFWSETIAGYVRAWHWKKFKLRNVMDMKAGFGGFAAALIDQGFDCWVLNVVPVSGSNTLPVLYDRGLLGVMHDWYHSKLKRCNMSTIMLEMDRILRPGGRVYIRDSLDVMDELLQIAKAMGWQATLRDTSEGPHASYRILTCDKRLLRP
;
A
#
# COMPACT_ATOMS: atom_id res chain seq x y z
N MET A 1 -23.30 10.42 8.57
CA MET A 1 -22.96 9.41 7.56
C MET A 1 -21.46 9.21 7.62
N GLU A 2 -20.99 8.25 8.42
CA GLU A 2 -19.54 8.10 8.70
C GLU A 2 -18.85 7.48 7.47
N GLU A 3 -18.00 8.25 6.81
CA GLU A 3 -17.16 7.76 5.73
C GLU A 3 -15.95 7.01 6.30
N LEU A 4 -15.92 5.70 6.12
CA LEU A 4 -14.81 4.85 6.57
C LEU A 4 -13.61 4.99 5.63
N LEU A 5 -12.48 5.43 6.18
CA LEU A 5 -11.16 5.27 5.57
C LEU A 5 -10.57 3.95 6.09
N ALA A 6 -10.18 3.06 5.18
CA ALA A 6 -9.41 1.87 5.51
C ALA A 6 -7.95 2.07 5.08
N ILE A 7 -7.03 1.96 6.02
CA ILE A 7 -5.59 1.97 5.71
C ILE A 7 -5.09 0.55 5.81
N VAL A 8 -4.47 0.06 4.74
CA VAL A 8 -3.85 -1.26 4.70
C VAL A 8 -2.33 -1.09 4.62
N TYR A 9 -1.63 -1.61 5.64
CA TYR A 9 -0.18 -1.51 5.77
C TYR A 9 0.48 -2.89 5.67
N HIS A 10 1.54 -2.97 4.87
CA HIS A 10 2.40 -4.14 4.73
C HIS A 10 3.86 -3.68 4.86
N LEU A 11 4.51 -3.92 6.00
CA LEU A 11 5.94 -3.68 6.13
C LEU A 11 6.71 -4.96 5.77
N TRP A 12 7.63 -4.84 4.83
CA TRP A 12 8.81 -5.70 4.74
C TRP A 12 9.83 -4.97 3.85
N THR A 13 10.91 -4.46 4.44
CA THR A 13 12.27 -5.05 4.54
C THR A 13 13.26 -3.95 4.95
N LEU A 14 14.07 -4.21 5.98
CA LEU A 14 15.31 -3.49 6.29
C LEU A 14 16.36 -3.79 5.22
N ARG A 15 16.85 -2.78 4.49
CA ARG A 15 18.28 -2.64 4.16
C ARG A 15 18.59 -1.28 3.55
N THR A 16 19.60 -0.65 4.13
CA THR A 16 20.15 0.65 3.78
C THR A 16 20.76 0.67 2.38
N SER A 17 20.37 1.65 1.56
CA SER A 17 21.23 2.16 0.49
C SER A 17 21.34 3.68 0.60
N LEU A 18 22.58 4.17 0.63
CA LEU A 18 22.93 5.58 0.73
C LEU A 18 22.61 6.29 -0.59
N PHE A 19 21.77 7.34 -0.53
CA PHE A 19 21.69 8.34 -1.59
C PHE A 19 21.82 9.76 -1.02
N LYS A 20 22.70 10.55 -1.64
CA LYS A 20 23.13 11.89 -1.24
C LYS A 20 22.00 12.93 -1.27
N GLN A 21 22.04 13.84 -0.30
CA GLN A 21 21.13 14.96 -0.07
C GLN A 21 21.16 16.02 -1.19
N LYS A 22 19.98 16.44 -1.67
CA LYS A 22 19.70 17.85 -2.02
C LYS A 22 18.68 18.42 -1.02
N LYS A 23 18.85 19.69 -0.64
CA LYS A 23 18.10 20.40 0.41
C LYS A 23 16.62 20.59 0.01
N PRO A 24 15.64 20.52 0.94
CA PRO A 24 14.23 20.35 0.58
C PRO A 24 13.38 21.64 0.55
N TRP A 25 13.92 22.79 0.97
CA TRP A 25 13.11 24.00 1.14
C TRP A 25 13.86 25.20 0.57
N TYR A 26 13.14 26.09 -0.13
CA TYR A 26 13.63 27.16 -1.02
C TYR A 26 14.21 26.67 -2.35
N VAL A 27 13.38 25.99 -3.16
CA VAL A 27 13.69 25.70 -4.56
C VAL A 27 12.54 26.21 -5.40
N ASP A 28 12.83 27.01 -6.42
CA ASP A 28 11.83 27.42 -7.40
C ASP A 28 11.15 26.19 -8.00
N LEU A 29 9.82 26.21 -8.04
CA LEU A 29 9.01 25.14 -8.62
C LEU A 29 9.33 25.05 -10.11
N LYS A 30 10.18 24.09 -10.49
CA LYS A 30 10.35 23.72 -11.89
C LYS A 30 9.09 23.03 -12.37
N ALA A 31 8.67 23.33 -13.61
CA ALA A 31 7.64 22.56 -14.29
C ALA A 31 8.04 21.07 -14.27
N CYS A 32 7.39 20.29 -13.41
CA CYS A 32 7.71 18.90 -13.11
C CYS A 32 6.84 17.92 -13.87
N ILE A 33 6.25 18.36 -14.99
CA ILE A 33 5.67 17.44 -15.97
C ILE A 33 6.85 16.74 -16.65
N SER A 34 7.28 15.63 -16.06
CA SER A 34 8.22 14.71 -16.67
C SER A 34 7.66 14.36 -18.06
N ARG A 35 8.39 14.71 -19.12
CA ARG A 35 8.04 14.24 -20.46
C ARG A 35 7.98 12.72 -20.40
N LEU A 36 6.85 12.16 -20.84
CA LEU A 36 6.75 10.71 -21.01
C LEU A 36 7.89 10.30 -21.96
N PRO A 37 8.64 9.23 -21.65
CA PRO A 37 9.72 8.81 -22.52
C PRO A 37 9.17 8.54 -23.93
N GLU A 38 9.82 9.08 -24.95
CA GLU A 38 9.47 8.90 -26.37
C GLU A 38 9.83 7.48 -26.89
N ASN A 39 9.77 6.48 -26.01
CA ASN A 39 10.01 5.08 -26.35
C ASN A 39 8.72 4.35 -26.75
N GLY A 40 7.59 5.05 -26.84
CA GLY A 40 6.28 4.50 -27.21
C GLY A 40 5.62 3.65 -26.13
N TYR A 41 6.28 3.38 -24.99
CA TYR A 41 5.69 2.61 -23.90
C TYR A 41 4.56 3.40 -23.23
N GLY A 42 3.34 2.85 -23.31
CA GLY A 42 2.11 3.49 -22.84
C GLY A 42 1.27 4.19 -23.91
N ALA A 43 1.68 4.15 -25.19
CA ALA A 43 0.86 4.65 -26.30
C ALA A 43 -0.32 3.71 -26.64
N ASN A 44 -0.08 2.39 -26.57
CA ASN A 44 -1.08 1.35 -26.83
C ASN A 44 -1.42 0.59 -25.54
N VAL A 45 -2.16 1.24 -24.64
CA VAL A 45 -2.67 0.57 -23.43
C VAL A 45 -4.04 -0.08 -23.70
N PRO A 46 -4.32 -1.28 -23.15
CA PRO A 46 -5.63 -1.88 -23.27
C PRO A 46 -6.73 -1.00 -22.66
N THR A 47 -7.98 -1.21 -23.09
CA THR A 47 -9.12 -0.50 -22.50
C THR A 47 -9.39 -0.98 -21.07
N TRP A 48 -10.02 -0.12 -20.29
CA TRP A 48 -10.59 -0.53 -19.00
C TRP A 48 -11.75 -1.52 -19.24
N PRO A 49 -11.91 -2.57 -18.41
CA PRO A 49 -11.12 -2.96 -17.24
C PRO A 49 -9.93 -3.89 -17.55
N SER A 50 -9.78 -4.38 -18.79
CA SER A 50 -8.78 -5.37 -19.16
C SER A 50 -7.33 -4.94 -18.90
N ARG A 51 -7.02 -3.64 -18.96
CA ARG A 51 -5.69 -3.10 -18.59
C ARG A 51 -5.30 -3.36 -17.14
N LEU A 52 -6.27 -3.61 -16.26
CA LEU A 52 -5.99 -3.93 -14.86
C LEU A 52 -5.17 -5.22 -14.72
N HIS A 53 -5.39 -6.20 -15.61
CA HIS A 53 -4.78 -7.53 -15.56
C HIS A 53 -3.68 -7.74 -16.60
N THR A 54 -3.53 -6.81 -17.53
CA THR A 54 -2.54 -6.90 -18.61
C THR A 54 -1.21 -6.33 -18.15
N PRO A 55 -0.10 -7.10 -18.19
CA PRO A 55 1.23 -6.58 -17.86
C PRO A 55 1.63 -5.48 -18.86
N PRO A 56 1.96 -4.26 -18.40
CA PRO A 56 2.30 -3.16 -19.30
C PRO A 56 3.75 -3.23 -19.79
N ASP A 57 4.02 -2.65 -20.95
CA ASP A 57 5.37 -2.66 -21.54
C ASP A 57 6.40 -1.89 -20.70
N ARG A 58 5.98 -0.85 -19.95
CA ARG A 58 6.86 -0.12 -19.01
C ARG A 58 7.41 -0.99 -17.89
N LEU A 59 6.87 -2.18 -17.68
CA LEU A 59 7.49 -3.18 -16.81
C LEU A 59 8.97 -3.43 -17.21
N GLN A 60 9.33 -3.22 -18.48
CA GLN A 60 10.71 -3.29 -19.01
C GLN A 60 11.66 -2.17 -18.50
N SER A 61 11.13 -1.01 -18.10
CA SER A 61 11.96 0.12 -17.64
C SER A 61 12.38 0.05 -16.17
N ILE A 62 11.78 -0.84 -15.38
CA ILE A 62 12.13 -1.01 -13.95
C ILE A 62 13.48 -1.74 -13.87
N GLN A 63 14.44 -1.22 -13.09
CA GLN A 63 15.76 -1.82 -12.89
C GLN A 63 15.64 -3.17 -12.14
N TYR A 64 15.51 -4.26 -12.91
CA TYR A 64 15.55 -5.64 -12.42
C TYR A 64 16.21 -6.52 -13.48
N GLU A 65 16.89 -7.60 -13.08
CA GLU A 65 17.80 -8.35 -13.97
C GLU A 65 17.12 -9.08 -15.15
N SER A 66 15.80 -9.30 -15.14
CA SER A 66 15.08 -9.97 -16.24
C SER A 66 13.61 -9.51 -16.39
N TYR A 67 13.11 -9.37 -17.62
CA TYR A 67 11.71 -9.05 -17.92
C TYR A 67 10.74 -10.20 -17.60
N ILE A 68 11.14 -11.45 -17.89
CA ILE A 68 10.32 -12.65 -17.62
C ILE A 68 10.05 -12.75 -16.11
N ALA A 69 11.07 -12.50 -15.29
CA ALA A 69 10.92 -12.46 -13.84
C ALA A 69 9.89 -11.41 -13.40
N ARG A 70 9.84 -10.23 -14.03
CA ARG A 70 8.88 -9.16 -13.66
C ARG A 70 7.44 -9.52 -14.00
N LYS A 71 7.21 -10.11 -15.17
CA LYS A 71 5.85 -10.53 -15.58
C LYS A 71 5.31 -11.60 -14.64
N GLU A 72 6.15 -12.56 -14.27
CA GLU A 72 5.78 -13.60 -13.31
C GLU A 72 5.61 -13.04 -11.89
N LEU A 73 6.44 -12.08 -11.46
CA LEU A 73 6.25 -11.37 -10.19
C LEU A 73 4.91 -10.62 -10.15
N LEU A 74 4.54 -9.88 -11.21
CA LEU A 74 3.25 -9.18 -11.28
C LEU A 74 2.08 -10.15 -11.20
N LYS A 75 2.15 -11.29 -11.92
CA LYS A 75 1.12 -12.33 -11.87
C LYS A 75 1.02 -12.97 -10.49
N ALA A 76 2.16 -13.33 -9.89
CA ALA A 76 2.23 -13.92 -8.56
C ALA A 76 1.65 -12.95 -7.51
N GLU A 77 2.01 -11.66 -7.57
CA GLU A 77 1.48 -10.63 -6.69
C GLU A 77 -0.04 -10.47 -6.87
N SER A 78 -0.51 -10.43 -8.12
CA SER A 78 -1.95 -10.28 -8.43
C SER A 78 -2.75 -11.49 -7.92
N LYS A 79 -2.23 -12.71 -8.10
CA LYS A 79 -2.85 -13.94 -7.55
C LYS A 79 -2.88 -13.92 -6.02
N PHE A 80 -1.74 -13.61 -5.40
CA PHE A 80 -1.62 -13.50 -3.95
C PHE A 80 -2.64 -12.53 -3.35
N TRP A 81 -2.76 -11.32 -3.93
CA TRP A 81 -3.73 -10.33 -3.46
C TRP A 81 -5.17 -10.73 -3.74
N SER A 82 -5.46 -11.35 -4.89
CA SER A 82 -6.81 -11.83 -5.21
C SER A 82 -7.31 -12.82 -4.15
N GLU A 83 -6.48 -13.82 -3.81
CA GLU A 83 -6.80 -14.82 -2.78
C GLU A 83 -6.90 -14.19 -1.39
N THR A 84 -5.95 -13.34 -1.03
CA THR A 84 -5.89 -12.67 0.29
C THR A 84 -7.09 -11.76 0.51
N ILE A 85 -7.42 -10.90 -0.44
CA ILE A 85 -8.54 -9.96 -0.33
C ILE A 85 -9.86 -10.72 -0.34
N ALA A 86 -10.03 -11.75 -1.17
CA ALA A 86 -11.21 -12.60 -1.09
C ALA A 86 -11.36 -13.23 0.31
N GLY A 87 -10.26 -13.66 0.93
CA GLY A 87 -10.22 -14.13 2.32
C GLY A 87 -10.66 -13.07 3.32
N TYR A 88 -10.10 -11.86 3.25
CA TYR A 88 -10.42 -10.74 4.13
C TYR A 88 -11.88 -10.29 4.02
N VAL A 89 -12.39 -10.21 2.79
CA VAL A 89 -13.78 -9.85 2.51
C VAL A 89 -14.75 -10.84 3.17
N ARG A 90 -14.43 -12.14 3.14
CA ARG A 90 -15.21 -13.18 3.82
C ARG A 90 -15.07 -13.10 5.34
N ALA A 91 -13.84 -13.07 5.85
CA ALA A 91 -13.55 -13.18 7.28
C ALA A 91 -14.00 -11.95 8.10
N TRP A 92 -13.90 -10.75 7.52
CA TRP A 92 -14.26 -9.50 8.19
C TRP A 92 -15.52 -8.85 7.63
N HIS A 93 -16.24 -9.55 6.75
CA HIS A 93 -17.48 -9.09 6.14
C HIS A 93 -17.38 -7.68 5.57
N TRP A 94 -16.30 -7.38 4.83
CA TRP A 94 -16.04 -6.02 4.34
C TRP A 94 -17.17 -5.43 3.50
N LYS A 95 -17.98 -6.27 2.86
CA LYS A 95 -19.19 -5.85 2.12
C LYS A 95 -20.26 -5.20 2.99
N LYS A 96 -20.24 -5.42 4.31
CA LYS A 96 -21.12 -4.71 5.26
C LYS A 96 -20.64 -3.28 5.53
N PHE A 97 -19.37 -2.99 5.28
CA PHE A 97 -18.81 -1.66 5.46
C PHE A 97 -18.96 -0.84 4.18
N LYS A 98 -19.32 0.44 4.33
CA LYS A 98 -19.32 1.42 3.24
C LYS A 98 -17.92 2.02 3.09
N LEU A 99 -16.98 1.20 2.61
CA LEU A 99 -15.62 1.66 2.31
C LEU A 99 -15.66 2.58 1.09
N ARG A 100 -15.32 3.86 1.27
CA ARG A 100 -15.25 4.84 0.16
C ARG A 100 -13.82 5.17 -0.22
N ASN A 101 -12.93 5.20 0.77
CA ASN A 101 -11.53 5.56 0.60
C ASN A 101 -10.68 4.45 1.23
N VAL A 102 -9.73 3.96 0.47
CA VAL A 102 -8.76 2.96 0.89
C VAL A 102 -7.37 3.49 0.56
N MET A 103 -6.43 3.34 1.49
CA MET A 103 -5.04 3.65 1.25
C MET A 103 -4.23 2.36 1.32
N ASP A 104 -3.64 1.98 0.21
CA ASP A 104 -2.65 0.91 0.15
C ASP A 104 -1.27 1.54 0.32
N MET A 105 -0.68 1.36 1.49
CA MET A 105 0.58 2.01 1.84
C MET A 105 1.81 1.35 1.22
N LYS A 106 1.67 0.17 0.57
CA LYS A 106 2.76 -0.51 -0.15
C LYS A 106 2.18 -1.20 -1.38
N ALA A 107 1.93 -0.39 -2.41
CA ALA A 107 1.17 -0.79 -3.58
C ALA A 107 1.79 -1.91 -4.43
N GLY A 108 3.11 -2.13 -4.37
CA GLY A 108 3.78 -3.11 -5.24
C GLY A 108 3.49 -2.81 -6.72
N PHE A 109 2.94 -3.78 -7.44
CA PHE A 109 2.44 -3.60 -8.81
C PHE A 109 0.94 -3.25 -8.90
N GLY A 110 0.27 -3.00 -7.78
CA GLY A 110 -1.14 -2.62 -7.69
C GLY A 110 -2.10 -3.80 -7.55
N GLY A 111 -1.60 -4.96 -7.10
CA GLY A 111 -2.41 -6.18 -6.98
C GLY A 111 -3.52 -6.06 -5.95
N PHE A 112 -3.29 -5.34 -4.84
CA PHE A 112 -4.30 -5.10 -3.81
C PHE A 112 -5.49 -4.29 -4.34
N ALA A 113 -5.21 -3.16 -5.02
CA ALA A 113 -6.24 -2.34 -5.63
C ALA A 113 -7.01 -3.11 -6.71
N ALA A 114 -6.30 -3.88 -7.55
CA ALA A 114 -6.93 -4.72 -8.56
C ALA A 114 -7.88 -5.75 -7.93
N ALA A 115 -7.45 -6.42 -6.87
CA ALA A 115 -8.28 -7.39 -6.16
C ALA A 115 -9.52 -6.76 -5.52
N LEU A 116 -9.45 -5.53 -5.00
CA LEU A 116 -10.64 -4.82 -4.50
C LEU A 116 -11.64 -4.52 -5.61
N ILE A 117 -11.17 -4.10 -6.78
CA ILE A 117 -12.01 -3.84 -7.95
C ILE A 117 -12.68 -5.15 -8.42
N ASP A 118 -11.92 -6.24 -8.52
CA ASP A 118 -12.43 -7.56 -8.91
C ASP A 118 -13.47 -8.09 -7.92
N GLN A 119 -13.30 -7.81 -6.62
CA GLN A 119 -14.29 -8.14 -5.60
C GLN A 119 -15.53 -7.24 -5.68
N GLY A 120 -15.59 -6.23 -6.55
CA GLY A 120 -16.72 -5.33 -6.75
C GLY A 120 -16.86 -4.28 -5.64
N PHE A 121 -15.76 -3.73 -5.14
CA PHE A 121 -15.80 -2.55 -4.27
C PHE A 121 -15.80 -1.27 -5.10
N ASP A 122 -16.76 -0.39 -4.84
CA ASP A 122 -16.80 0.97 -5.38
C ASP A 122 -16.10 1.93 -4.40
N CYS A 123 -14.77 1.84 -4.35
CA CYS A 123 -13.94 2.68 -3.48
C CYS A 123 -12.74 3.26 -4.20
N TRP A 124 -12.31 4.44 -3.75
CA TRP A 124 -11.07 5.05 -4.19
C TRP A 124 -9.90 4.39 -3.48
N VAL A 125 -8.97 3.82 -4.23
CA VAL A 125 -7.73 3.26 -3.70
C VAL A 125 -6.57 4.21 -4.02
N LEU A 126 -6.00 4.83 -2.99
CA LEU A 126 -4.74 5.55 -3.10
C LEU A 126 -3.59 4.57 -2.92
N ASN A 127 -2.87 4.29 -4.00
CA ASN A 127 -1.71 3.39 -4.01
C ASN A 127 -0.43 4.15 -3.67
N VAL A 128 0.26 3.79 -2.61
CA VAL A 128 1.53 4.42 -2.22
C VAL A 128 2.69 3.52 -2.62
N VAL A 129 3.62 4.09 -3.39
CA VAL A 129 4.89 3.46 -3.76
C VAL A 129 6.00 4.05 -2.89
N PRO A 130 6.66 3.24 -2.03
CA PRO A 130 7.76 3.70 -1.19
C PRO A 130 8.94 4.21 -2.03
N VAL A 131 9.47 5.38 -1.69
CA VAL A 131 10.63 5.98 -2.39
C VAL A 131 11.91 5.16 -2.18
N SER A 132 11.97 4.38 -1.11
CA SER A 132 13.07 3.46 -0.79
C SER A 132 13.14 2.21 -1.69
N GLY A 133 12.10 1.95 -2.50
CA GLY A 133 12.01 0.79 -3.39
C GLY A 133 12.19 1.11 -4.88
N SER A 134 11.92 0.11 -5.72
CA SER A 134 11.82 0.30 -7.17
C SER A 134 10.60 1.16 -7.51
N ASN A 135 10.76 2.10 -8.44
CA ASN A 135 9.66 2.95 -8.88
C ASN A 135 8.65 2.17 -9.74
N THR A 136 7.58 1.66 -9.12
CA THR A 136 6.47 0.96 -9.79
C THR A 136 5.33 1.88 -10.21
N LEU A 137 5.41 3.19 -9.93
CA LEU A 137 4.37 4.16 -10.22
C LEU A 137 3.96 4.21 -11.70
N PRO A 138 4.88 4.13 -12.68
CA PRO A 138 4.49 4.07 -14.10
C PRO A 138 3.66 2.83 -14.44
N VAL A 139 3.91 1.69 -13.80
CA VAL A 139 3.15 0.45 -13.99
C VAL A 139 1.73 0.60 -13.43
N LEU A 140 1.56 1.26 -12.29
CA LEU A 140 0.24 1.56 -11.73
C LEU A 140 -0.58 2.42 -12.70
N TYR A 141 0.03 3.46 -13.26
CA TYR A 141 -0.65 4.35 -14.21
C TYR A 141 -1.06 3.64 -15.51
N ASP A 142 -0.21 2.78 -16.06
CA ASP A 142 -0.54 2.01 -17.27
C ASP A 142 -1.70 1.02 -17.02
N ARG A 143 -1.83 0.51 -15.78
CA ARG A 143 -2.98 -0.30 -15.34
C ARG A 143 -4.23 0.54 -15.04
N GLY A 144 -4.12 1.87 -15.07
CA GLY A 144 -5.19 2.82 -14.77
C GLY A 144 -5.50 2.98 -13.28
N LEU A 145 -4.52 2.70 -12.41
CA LEU A 145 -4.60 2.89 -10.97
C LEU A 145 -4.01 4.26 -10.60
N LEU A 146 -4.57 4.89 -9.56
CA LEU A 146 -4.01 6.12 -9.00
C LEU A 146 -2.96 5.78 -7.95
N GLY A 147 -1.81 6.44 -8.01
CA GLY A 147 -0.78 6.26 -7.01
C GLY A 147 0.07 7.49 -6.79
N VAL A 148 0.82 7.45 -5.69
CA VAL A 148 1.77 8.49 -5.28
C VAL A 148 3.06 7.84 -4.81
N MET A 149 4.18 8.50 -5.05
CA MET A 149 5.42 8.16 -4.37
C MET A 149 5.49 8.91 -3.05
N HIS A 150 5.57 8.17 -1.95
CA HIS A 150 5.73 8.74 -0.62
C HIS A 150 6.53 7.77 0.25
N ASP A 151 7.39 8.30 1.10
CA ASP A 151 8.08 7.49 2.08
C ASP A 151 7.57 7.87 3.47
N TRP A 152 7.03 6.89 4.18
CA TRP A 152 6.72 7.02 5.60
C TRP A 152 8.00 7.02 6.44
N TYR A 153 9.12 6.60 5.86
CA TYR A 153 10.42 6.65 6.47
C TYR A 153 11.24 7.85 6.00
N HIS A 154 11.62 8.71 6.94
CA HIS A 154 12.54 9.80 6.61
C HIS A 154 13.98 9.29 6.65
N SER A 155 14.46 8.78 5.52
CA SER A 155 15.78 8.11 5.34
C SER A 155 17.02 8.88 5.78
N LYS A 156 16.91 10.17 6.14
CA LYS A 156 18.01 11.04 6.55
C LYS A 156 18.19 11.16 8.07
N LEU A 157 17.20 10.75 8.85
CA LEU A 157 17.27 10.75 10.31
C LEU A 157 17.05 9.31 10.76
N LYS A 158 18.03 8.74 11.48
CA LYS A 158 18.02 7.36 12.03
C LYS A 158 16.93 7.16 13.10
N ARG A 159 15.67 7.49 12.82
CA ARG A 159 14.53 7.32 13.71
C ARG A 159 13.39 6.65 12.94
N CYS A 160 13.57 5.36 12.63
CA CYS A 160 12.43 4.45 12.52
C CYS A 160 11.92 4.26 13.95
N ASN A 161 10.84 4.92 14.34
CA ASN A 161 10.05 4.44 15.46
C ASN A 161 8.68 4.08 14.89
N MET A 162 8.21 2.87 15.14
CA MET A 162 6.86 2.44 14.72
C MET A 162 5.80 3.43 15.21
N SER A 163 6.06 4.08 16.34
CA SER A 163 5.25 5.16 16.90
C SER A 163 5.01 6.29 15.90
N THR A 164 6.02 6.71 15.13
CA THR A 164 5.86 7.79 14.15
C THR A 164 4.93 7.38 13.03
N ILE A 165 5.08 6.15 12.51
CA ILE A 165 4.22 5.63 11.43
C ILE A 165 2.77 5.54 11.94
N MET A 166 2.58 4.96 13.12
CA MET A 166 1.28 4.85 13.77
C MET A 166 0.64 6.22 14.02
N LEU A 167 1.42 7.25 14.38
CA LEU A 167 0.93 8.63 14.53
C LEU A 167 0.54 9.28 13.20
N GLU A 168 1.30 9.07 12.12
CA GLU A 168 0.92 9.57 10.79
C GLU A 168 -0.35 8.86 10.29
N MET A 169 -0.48 7.55 10.56
CA MET A 169 -1.73 6.84 10.29
C MET A 169 -2.89 7.43 11.10
N ASP A 170 -2.67 7.76 12.38
CA ASP A 170 -3.69 8.40 13.22
C ASP A 170 -4.15 9.75 12.69
N ARG A 171 -3.23 10.58 12.19
CA ARG A 171 -3.55 11.89 11.59
C ARG A 171 -4.43 11.79 10.36
N ILE A 172 -4.22 10.76 9.54
CA ILE A 172 -4.99 10.55 8.30
C ILE A 172 -6.32 9.86 8.61
N LEU A 173 -6.34 8.96 9.60
CA LEU A 173 -7.52 8.18 9.94
C LEU A 173 -8.57 9.03 10.63
N ARG A 174 -9.69 9.23 9.94
CA ARG A 174 -10.89 9.84 10.52
C ARG A 174 -11.50 8.94 11.60
N PRO A 175 -12.23 9.51 12.58
CA PRO A 175 -12.95 8.70 13.55
C PRO A 175 -13.91 7.73 12.87
N GLY A 176 -14.01 6.51 13.41
CA GLY A 176 -14.68 5.37 12.80
C GLY A 176 -13.80 4.59 11.81
N GLY A 177 -12.69 5.16 11.36
CA GLY A 177 -11.76 4.53 10.42
C GLY A 177 -11.11 3.25 10.95
N ARG A 178 -10.67 2.40 10.02
CA ARG A 178 -10.08 1.10 10.31
C ARG A 178 -8.68 0.96 9.72
N VAL A 179 -7.83 0.19 10.38
CA VAL A 179 -6.50 -0.15 9.90
C VAL A 179 -6.32 -1.66 9.92
N TYR A 180 -5.74 -2.17 8.85
CA TYR A 180 -5.32 -3.56 8.71
C TYR A 180 -3.82 -3.59 8.46
N ILE A 181 -3.04 -4.14 9.38
CA ILE A 181 -1.59 -4.27 9.24
C ILE A 181 -1.24 -5.75 9.17
N ARG A 182 -0.58 -6.21 8.11
CA ARG A 182 -0.01 -7.57 8.04
C ARG A 182 1.51 -7.48 8.00
N ASP A 183 2.16 -8.06 9.00
CA ASP A 183 3.60 -7.90 9.24
C ASP A 183 4.19 -9.11 10.00
N SER A 184 5.52 -9.12 10.15
CA SER A 184 6.25 -10.17 10.86
C SER A 184 5.97 -10.15 12.35
N LEU A 185 6.00 -11.32 13.00
CA LEU A 185 5.72 -11.47 14.43
C LEU A 185 6.51 -10.50 15.31
N ASP A 186 7.78 -10.24 14.97
CA ASP A 186 8.70 -9.40 15.73
C ASP A 186 8.22 -7.96 15.94
N VAL A 187 7.38 -7.42 15.04
CA VAL A 187 6.88 -6.03 15.12
C VAL A 187 5.44 -5.95 15.62
N MET A 188 4.70 -7.05 15.61
CA MET A 188 3.26 -7.04 15.92
C MET A 188 2.98 -6.67 17.37
N ASP A 189 3.82 -7.12 18.31
CA ASP A 189 3.66 -6.82 19.73
C ASP A 189 3.88 -5.34 20.03
N GLU A 190 4.89 -4.71 19.40
CA GLU A 190 5.14 -3.27 19.52
C GLU A 190 3.99 -2.46 18.89
N LEU A 191 3.55 -2.82 17.70
CA LEU A 191 2.40 -2.17 17.04
C LEU A 191 1.13 -2.25 17.88
N LEU A 192 0.87 -3.40 18.51
CA LEU A 192 -0.28 -3.60 19.38
C LEU A 192 -0.21 -2.70 20.63
N GLN A 193 0.97 -2.59 21.25
CA GLN A 193 1.19 -1.71 22.41
C GLN A 193 0.97 -0.24 22.04
N ILE A 194 1.54 0.21 20.92
CA ILE A 194 1.37 1.58 20.43
C ILE A 194 -0.10 1.86 20.09
N ALA A 195 -0.77 0.96 19.37
CA ALA A 195 -2.18 1.13 19.02
C ALA A 195 -3.07 1.29 20.26
N LYS A 196 -2.85 0.46 21.30
CA LYS A 196 -3.56 0.57 22.58
C LYS A 196 -3.25 1.88 23.30
N ALA A 197 -1.98 2.31 23.31
CA ALA A 197 -1.56 3.57 23.92
C ALA A 197 -2.19 4.80 23.24
N MET A 198 -2.44 4.73 21.92
CA MET A 198 -3.18 5.76 21.17
C MET A 198 -4.70 5.70 21.36
N GLY A 199 -5.22 4.72 22.12
CA GLY A 199 -6.65 4.55 22.34
C GLY A 199 -7.40 3.85 21.19
N TRP A 200 -6.69 3.21 20.26
CA TRP A 200 -7.33 2.41 19.22
C TRP A 200 -7.81 1.07 19.79
N GLN A 201 -8.93 0.57 19.26
CA GLN A 201 -9.35 -0.80 19.54
C GLN A 201 -8.58 -1.75 18.63
N ALA A 202 -7.50 -2.33 19.14
CA ALA A 202 -6.60 -3.21 18.38
C ALA A 202 -6.79 -4.69 18.76
N THR A 203 -6.78 -5.57 17.76
CA THR A 203 -6.87 -7.03 17.93
C THR A 203 -5.92 -7.72 16.96
N LEU A 204 -5.07 -8.60 17.49
CA LEU A 204 -4.16 -9.45 16.72
C LEU A 204 -4.90 -10.72 16.25
N ARG A 205 -4.66 -11.12 15.01
CA ARG A 205 -5.27 -12.29 14.38
C ARG A 205 -4.22 -13.04 13.56
N ASP A 206 -4.40 -14.35 13.45
CA ASP A 206 -3.59 -15.17 12.57
C ASP A 206 -4.01 -14.97 11.11
N THR A 207 -3.08 -15.23 10.19
CA THR A 207 -3.35 -15.24 8.75
C THR A 207 -4.04 -16.56 8.36
N SER A 208 -4.45 -16.67 7.08
CA SER A 208 -4.97 -17.93 6.53
C SER A 208 -3.96 -19.08 6.56
N GLU A 209 -2.67 -18.79 6.76
CA GLU A 209 -1.58 -19.76 6.89
C GLU A 209 -1.56 -20.44 8.28
N GLY A 210 -2.33 -19.93 9.25
CA GLY A 210 -2.49 -20.51 10.57
C GLY A 210 -1.57 -19.91 11.65
N PRO A 211 -1.57 -20.47 12.87
CA PRO A 211 -0.92 -19.89 14.05
C PRO A 211 0.61 -19.94 14.02
N HIS A 212 1.19 -20.80 13.17
CA HIS A 212 2.63 -20.95 12.99
C HIS A 212 3.19 -20.12 11.83
N ALA A 213 2.37 -19.28 11.21
CA ALA A 213 2.80 -18.39 10.15
C ALA A 213 3.78 -17.34 10.67
N SER A 214 4.75 -16.97 9.84
CA SER A 214 5.71 -15.89 10.16
C SER A 214 5.08 -14.49 10.16
N TYR A 215 3.81 -14.39 9.76
CA TYR A 215 3.06 -13.15 9.64
C TYR A 215 1.73 -13.23 10.40
N ARG A 216 1.36 -12.10 11.00
CA ARG A 216 0.04 -11.91 11.64
C ARG A 216 -0.62 -10.66 11.12
N ILE A 217 -1.90 -10.51 11.45
CA ILE A 217 -2.72 -9.37 11.05
C ILE A 217 -3.17 -8.64 12.31
N LEU A 218 -2.81 -7.36 12.41
CA LEU A 218 -3.36 -6.43 13.38
C LEU A 218 -4.55 -5.72 12.76
N THR A 219 -5.70 -5.85 13.42
CA THR A 219 -6.92 -5.12 13.07
C THR A 219 -7.13 -4.02 14.11
N CYS A 220 -7.22 -2.77 13.67
CA CYS A 220 -7.43 -1.62 14.55
C CYS A 220 -8.65 -0.81 14.12
N ASP A 221 -9.50 -0.44 15.08
CA ASP A 221 -10.61 0.48 14.88
C ASP A 221 -10.36 1.77 15.69
N LYS A 222 -10.31 2.93 15.02
CA LYS A 222 -10.19 4.24 15.68
C LYS A 222 -11.58 4.73 16.04
N ARG A 223 -11.98 4.55 17.30
CA ARG A 223 -13.27 5.02 17.79
C ARG A 223 -13.24 6.53 18.05
N LEU A 224 -14.39 7.18 17.90
CA LEU A 224 -14.58 8.52 18.48
C LEU A 224 -14.34 8.40 19.99
N LEU A 225 -13.40 9.19 20.51
CA LEU A 225 -13.27 9.38 21.95
C LEU A 225 -14.63 9.93 22.42
N ARG A 226 -15.36 9.14 23.22
CA ARG A 226 -16.54 9.66 23.91
C ARG A 226 -16.02 10.66 24.96
N PRO A 227 -16.53 11.90 24.97
CA PRO A 227 -16.16 12.89 25.98
C PRO A 227 -16.56 12.44 27.39
#